data_AF-D2VGU7-F1
#
_entry.id   AF-D2VGU7-F1
#
_cell.length_a   1.000
_cell.length_b   1.000
_cell.length_c   1.000
_cell.angle_alpha   90.00
_cell.angle_beta   90.00
_cell.angle_gamma   90.00
#
_symmetry.space_group_name_H-M   'P 1'
#
loop_
_entity.id
_entity.type
_entity.pdbx_description
1 polymer ?
#
loop_
_entity_poly.entity_id
_entity_poly.type
_entity_poly.pdbx_seq_one_letter_code
_entity_poly.pdbx_strand_id
1 'polypeptide(L)'
;MVFYFTCIDPSYVVYMGRDKFENEDLIKYSFPEDVWFHVDGFSSAHVYLRLHTGQTINDIPKEVIEDLSQLTKYNSIQGKKEPQVKVVYTMASNLKKTGDMDTGEVGFFDRKAVRHVVIQKNKEICNRLNKTQVEKQVDFEKEKMQRDKNFREMQKRESKERAKKEKEELERRKKEAEAKSYDSLFSSNNKKKAHSNYNDDFFGDGGDEVEESKDLDDFF
;
A
#
# COMPACT_ATOMS: atom_id res chain seq x y z
N MET A 1 25.05 9.92 3.74
CA MET A 1 24.91 10.58 2.43
C MET A 1 24.31 9.61 1.43
N VAL A 2 23.42 10.11 0.58
CA VAL A 2 22.70 9.31 -0.42
C VAL A 2 22.99 9.86 -1.81
N PHE A 3 23.20 8.96 -2.76
CA PHE A 3 23.28 9.32 -4.17
C PHE A 3 21.92 9.08 -4.83
N TYR A 4 21.43 10.08 -5.55
CA TYR A 4 20.24 10.00 -6.39
C TYR A 4 20.65 9.92 -7.86
N PHE A 5 19.86 9.19 -8.64
CA PHE A 5 20.08 8.99 -10.07
C PHE A 5 18.78 9.21 -10.85
N THR A 6 18.91 9.64 -12.10
CA THR A 6 17.79 9.70 -13.04
C THR A 6 17.92 8.53 -14.00
N CYS A 7 17.02 7.55 -13.90
CA CYS A 7 16.96 6.44 -14.86
C CYS A 7 16.32 6.87 -16.18
N ILE A 8 16.20 5.94 -17.13
CA ILE A 8 15.58 6.20 -18.44
C ILE A 8 14.20 6.86 -18.33
N ASP A 9 13.42 6.46 -17.32
CA ASP A 9 12.16 7.10 -16.96
C ASP A 9 12.38 8.01 -15.75
N PRO A 10 12.32 9.35 -15.93
CA PRO A 10 12.61 10.32 -14.87
C PRO A 10 11.50 10.40 -13.81
N SER A 11 10.36 9.73 -14.01
CA SER A 11 9.28 9.69 -13.01
C SER A 11 9.68 8.88 -11.77
N TYR A 12 10.54 7.87 -11.95
CA TYR A 12 11.03 7.07 -10.83
C TYR A 12 12.15 7.76 -10.07
N VAL A 13 12.12 7.59 -8.75
CA VAL A 13 13.20 8.00 -7.88
C VAL A 13 14.14 6.81 -7.66
N VAL A 14 15.40 6.96 -8.08
CA VAL A 14 16.46 5.97 -7.87
C VAL A 14 17.49 6.53 -6.92
N TYR A 15 17.89 5.74 -5.92
CA TYR A 15 18.91 6.15 -4.96
C TYR A 15 19.73 4.98 -4.42
N MET A 16 20.92 5.26 -3.91
CA MET A 16 21.79 4.28 -3.23
C MET A 16 22.56 4.92 -2.08
N GLY A 17 22.88 4.14 -1.06
CA GLY A 17 23.72 4.57 0.04
C GLY A 17 25.17 4.74 -0.40
N ARG A 18 25.89 5.69 0.21
CA ARG A 18 27.30 5.91 -0.09
C ARG A 18 28.19 4.76 0.40
N ASP A 19 27.84 4.15 1.52
CA ASP A 19 28.58 3.07 2.14
C ASP A 19 27.66 2.09 2.89
N LYS A 20 28.27 1.11 3.56
CA LYS A 20 27.54 0.08 4.30
C LYS A 20 26.73 0.60 5.48
N PHE A 21 27.14 1.70 6.12
CA PHE A 21 26.42 2.27 7.26
C PHE A 21 25.15 2.97 6.79
N GLU A 22 25.27 3.76 5.71
CA GLU A 22 24.12 4.40 5.05
C GLU A 22 23.15 3.36 4.50
N ASN A 23 23.65 2.20 4.04
CA ASN A 23 22.79 1.11 3.62
C ASN A 23 21.96 0.52 4.76
N GLU A 24 22.48 0.45 5.99
CA GLU A 24 21.72 -0.02 7.15
C GLU A 24 20.58 0.96 7.50
N ASP A 25 20.87 2.26 7.48
CA ASP A 25 19.84 3.29 7.69
C ASP A 25 18.79 3.25 6.57
N LEU A 26 19.21 3.07 5.33
CA LEU A 26 18.28 2.92 4.20
C LEU A 26 17.41 1.68 4.34
N ILE A 27 17.93 0.56 4.83
CA ILE A 27 17.11 -0.64 5.09
C ILE A 27 16.08 -0.33 6.18
N LYS A 28 16.51 0.29 7.29
CA LYS A 28 15.66 0.61 8.44
C LYS A 28 14.54 1.62 8.13
N TYR A 29 14.85 2.62 7.31
CA TYR A 29 13.93 3.71 6.95
C TYR A 29 13.33 3.55 5.55
N SER A 30 13.57 2.43 4.86
CA SER A 30 12.95 2.12 3.57
C SER A 30 11.43 2.13 3.66
N PHE A 31 10.80 2.54 2.55
CA PHE A 31 9.36 2.50 2.38
C PHE A 31 8.92 1.16 1.81
N PRO A 32 7.67 0.74 2.09
CA PRO A 32 7.14 -0.51 1.57
C PRO A 32 7.03 -0.52 0.04
N GLU A 33 6.98 0.63 -0.62
CA GLU A 33 6.95 0.76 -2.09
C GLU A 33 8.35 0.78 -2.72
N ASP A 34 9.42 0.78 -1.92
CA ASP A 34 10.77 0.76 -2.46
C ASP A 34 11.13 -0.67 -2.91
N VAL A 35 11.77 -0.79 -4.07
CA VAL A 35 12.33 -2.04 -4.60
C VAL A 35 13.83 -1.99 -4.42
N TRP A 36 14.37 -3.01 -3.75
CA TRP A 36 15.79 -3.16 -3.46
C TRP A 36 16.48 -4.04 -4.49
N PHE A 37 17.69 -3.67 -4.89
CA PHE A 37 18.54 -4.36 -5.87
C PHE A 37 19.92 -4.64 -5.28
N HIS A 38 20.44 -5.84 -5.58
CA HIS A 38 21.78 -6.28 -5.17
C HIS A 38 22.34 -7.34 -6.12
N VAL A 39 23.66 -7.43 -6.26
CA VAL A 39 24.29 -8.49 -7.05
C VAL A 39 24.32 -9.81 -6.28
N ASP A 40 23.82 -10.88 -6.87
CA ASP A 40 23.84 -12.22 -6.27
C ASP A 40 25.28 -12.72 -6.09
N GLY A 41 25.62 -13.17 -4.87
CA GLY A 41 26.93 -13.76 -4.56
C GLY A 41 28.13 -12.80 -4.53
N PHE A 42 27.93 -11.48 -4.68
CA PHE A 42 28.99 -10.48 -4.65
C PHE A 42 28.66 -9.33 -3.71
N SER A 43 29.67 -8.76 -3.05
CA SER A 43 29.50 -7.49 -2.33
C SER A 43 29.26 -6.35 -3.33
N SER A 44 28.11 -5.69 -3.22
CA SER A 44 27.67 -4.62 -4.12
C SER A 44 26.90 -3.54 -3.38
N ALA A 45 26.74 -2.38 -4.00
CA ALA A 45 25.89 -1.32 -3.47
C ALA A 45 24.41 -1.77 -3.42
N HIS A 46 23.67 -1.25 -2.43
CA HIS A 46 22.22 -1.43 -2.33
C HIS A 46 21.53 -0.30 -3.08
N VAL A 47 20.96 -0.62 -4.24
CA VAL A 47 20.23 0.35 -5.06
C VAL A 47 18.73 0.20 -4.80
N TYR A 48 18.04 1.32 -4.69
CA TYR A 48 16.61 1.40 -4.42
C TYR A 48 15.88 2.12 -5.55
N LEU A 49 14.73 1.60 -5.93
CA LEU A 49 13.75 2.23 -6.81
C LEU A 49 12.48 2.52 -6.01
N ARG A 50 12.03 3.77 -5.96
CA ARG A 50 10.74 4.09 -5.36
C ARG A 50 9.63 3.94 -6.41
N LEU A 51 8.68 3.05 -6.14
CA LEU A 51 7.50 2.89 -7.00
C LEU A 51 6.47 4.01 -6.76
N HIS A 52 5.66 4.26 -7.78
CA HIS A 52 4.51 5.14 -7.67
C HIS A 52 3.41 4.49 -6.80
N THR A 53 2.55 5.31 -6.20
CA THR A 53 1.44 4.83 -5.38
C THR A 53 0.54 3.87 -6.19
N GLY A 54 0.39 2.65 -5.70
CA GLY A 54 -0.44 1.61 -6.33
C GLY A 54 0.26 0.77 -7.40
N GLN A 55 1.52 1.05 -7.70
CA GLN A 55 2.33 0.27 -8.65
C GLN A 55 2.94 -0.96 -7.97
N THR A 56 3.07 -2.07 -8.70
CA THR A 56 3.71 -3.30 -8.23
C THR A 56 5.06 -3.54 -8.92
N ILE A 57 5.85 -4.46 -8.37
CA ILE A 57 7.12 -4.90 -8.95
C ILE A 57 7.00 -5.47 -10.38
N ASN A 58 5.79 -5.87 -10.81
CA ASN A 58 5.52 -6.34 -12.17
C ASN A 58 5.38 -5.22 -13.19
N ASP A 59 4.99 -4.04 -12.72
CA ASP A 59 4.63 -2.91 -13.59
C ASP A 59 5.87 -2.07 -13.96
N ILE A 60 7.05 -2.46 -13.47
CA ILE A 60 8.30 -1.77 -13.74
C ILE A 60 8.76 -2.12 -15.16
N PRO A 61 9.01 -1.13 -16.04
CA PRO A 61 9.55 -1.39 -17.37
C PRO A 61 10.88 -2.15 -17.31
N LYS A 62 11.08 -3.10 -18.23
CA LYS A 62 12.32 -3.90 -18.30
C LYS A 62 13.57 -3.03 -18.47
N GLU A 63 13.44 -1.92 -19.18
CA GLU A 63 14.52 -0.94 -19.41
C GLU A 63 14.95 -0.26 -18.11
N VAL A 64 14.00 0.06 -17.21
CA VAL A 64 14.30 0.59 -15.88
C VAL A 64 14.99 -0.47 -15.03
N ILE A 65 14.51 -1.71 -15.04
CA ILE A 65 15.16 -2.83 -14.34
C ILE A 65 16.60 -3.02 -14.84
N GLU A 66 16.82 -2.92 -16.15
CA GLU A 66 18.16 -3.01 -16.74
C GLU A 66 19.06 -1.86 -16.27
N ASP A 67 18.60 -0.61 -16.30
CA ASP A 67 19.33 0.56 -15.80
C ASP A 67 19.82 0.36 -14.36
N LEU A 68 18.92 -0.05 -13.46
CA LEU A 68 19.25 -0.27 -12.06
C LEU A 68 20.17 -1.47 -11.86
N SER A 69 20.00 -2.53 -12.65
CA SER A 69 20.85 -3.71 -12.58
C SER A 69 22.27 -3.42 -13.07
N GLN A 70 22.42 -2.60 -14.11
CA GLN A 70 23.72 -2.09 -14.57
C GLN A 70 24.38 -1.21 -13.51
N LEU A 71 23.61 -0.31 -12.87
CA LEU A 71 24.12 0.53 -11.80
C LEU A 71 24.62 -0.30 -10.61
N THR A 72 23.85 -1.30 -10.20
CA THR A 72 24.20 -2.21 -9.10
C THR A 72 25.46 -3.01 -9.42
N LYS A 73 25.56 -3.56 -10.64
CA LYS A 73 26.79 -4.23 -11.12
C LYS A 73 27.99 -3.30 -11.13
N TYR A 74 27.82 -2.07 -11.64
CA TYR A 74 28.91 -1.10 -11.77
C TYR A 74 29.48 -0.70 -10.41
N ASN A 75 28.61 -0.62 -9.39
CA ASN A 75 28.97 -0.34 -8.00
C ASN A 75 29.26 -1.61 -7.18
N SER A 76 29.59 -2.72 -7.84
CA SER A 76 30.13 -3.92 -7.18
C SER A 76 31.64 -4.03 -7.41
N ILE A 77 32.38 -4.37 -6.35
CA ILE A 77 33.85 -4.51 -6.40
C ILE A 77 34.26 -5.65 -7.34
N GLN A 78 33.61 -6.81 -7.19
CA GLN A 78 33.88 -8.01 -7.99
C GLN A 78 32.94 -8.10 -9.20
N GLY A 79 31.65 -7.79 -9.03
CA GLY A 79 30.65 -7.93 -10.10
C GLY A 79 30.88 -7.03 -11.33
N LYS A 80 31.60 -5.91 -11.19
CA LYS A 80 32.00 -5.04 -12.30
C LYS A 80 32.99 -5.69 -13.28
N LYS A 81 33.79 -6.64 -12.78
CA LYS A 81 34.82 -7.34 -13.56
C LYS A 81 34.23 -8.52 -14.34
N GLU A 82 33.22 -9.16 -13.77
CA GLU A 82 32.53 -10.28 -14.40
C GLU A 82 31.82 -9.87 -15.71
N PRO A 83 31.85 -10.71 -16.77
CA PRO A 83 31.17 -10.41 -18.02
C PRO A 83 29.65 -10.35 -17.84
N GLN A 84 29.12 -11.25 -17.02
CA GLN A 84 27.70 -11.42 -16.73
C GLN A 84 27.52 -11.58 -15.22
N VAL A 85 26.50 -10.95 -14.65
CA VAL A 85 26.13 -11.14 -13.25
C VAL A 85 24.64 -11.34 -13.12
N LYS A 86 24.25 -12.06 -12.08
CA LYS A 86 22.87 -12.18 -11.66
C LYS A 86 22.58 -11.10 -10.64
N VAL A 87 21.59 -10.27 -10.91
CA VAL A 87 21.10 -9.23 -9.98
C VAL A 87 19.80 -9.74 -9.39
N VAL A 88 19.68 -9.63 -8.07
CA VAL A 88 18.47 -9.94 -7.32
C VAL A 88 17.73 -8.64 -7.05
N TYR A 89 16.40 -8.69 -7.13
CA TYR A 89 15.57 -7.56 -6.75
C TYR A 89 14.27 -8.02 -6.08
N THR A 90 13.85 -7.29 -5.07
CA THR A 90 12.67 -7.59 -4.24
C THR A 90 12.12 -6.32 -3.60
N MET A 91 10.87 -6.33 -3.15
CA MET A 91 10.33 -5.25 -2.33
C MET A 91 11.15 -5.10 -1.04
N ALA A 92 11.38 -3.86 -0.60
CA ALA A 92 12.08 -3.54 0.64
C ALA A 92 11.37 -4.12 1.88
N SER A 93 10.04 -4.24 1.82
CA SER A 93 9.22 -4.90 2.85
C SER A 93 9.54 -6.39 3.03
N ASN A 94 10.18 -7.05 2.05
CA ASN A 94 10.59 -8.44 2.12
C ASN A 94 12.01 -8.62 2.70
N LEU A 95 12.73 -7.53 2.95
CA LEU A 95 14.09 -7.60 3.51
C LEU A 95 14.01 -7.91 5.01
N LYS A 96 14.76 -8.92 5.43
CA LYS A 96 14.87 -9.33 6.82
C LYS A 96 16.29 -9.08 7.30
N LYS A 97 16.43 -8.20 8.29
CA LYS A 97 17.68 -7.99 9.02
C LYS A 97 17.50 -8.47 10.45
N THR A 98 18.34 -9.40 10.90
CA THR A 98 18.42 -9.81 12.31
C THR A 98 19.67 -9.20 12.95
N GLY A 99 19.63 -8.96 14.27
CA GLY A 99 20.72 -8.31 15.00
C GLY A 99 22.05 -9.07 14.95
N ASP A 100 22.00 -10.38 14.70
CA ASP A 100 23.17 -11.24 14.57
C ASP A 100 23.83 -11.20 13.18
N MET A 101 23.24 -10.50 12.20
CA MET A 101 23.77 -10.43 10.83
C MET A 101 24.81 -9.31 10.71
N ASP A 102 25.88 -9.60 9.96
CA ASP A 102 26.96 -8.63 9.72
C ASP A 102 26.46 -7.39 8.98
N THR A 103 27.13 -6.26 9.16
CA THR A 103 26.80 -5.00 8.46
C THR A 103 26.88 -5.19 6.95
N GLY A 104 25.77 -4.92 6.24
CA GLY A 104 25.60 -5.15 4.81
C GLY A 104 24.97 -6.50 4.44
N GLU A 105 24.89 -7.46 5.35
CA GLU A 105 24.21 -8.73 5.09
C GLU A 105 22.69 -8.55 5.22
N VAL A 106 21.92 -9.07 4.25
CA VAL A 106 20.46 -8.95 4.22
C VAL A 106 19.84 -10.30 3.93
N GLY A 107 18.88 -10.71 4.76
CA GLY A 107 18.05 -11.89 4.54
C GLY A 107 16.73 -11.54 3.85
N PHE A 108 15.94 -12.55 3.54
CA PHE A 108 14.61 -12.39 2.95
C PHE A 108 13.56 -13.11 3.80
N PHE A 109 12.37 -12.53 3.95
CA PHE A 109 11.24 -13.21 4.60
C PHE A 109 10.68 -14.30 3.70
N ASP A 110 10.37 -13.97 2.45
CA ASP A 110 9.94 -14.91 1.42
C ASP A 110 10.94 -14.94 0.26
N ARG A 111 11.57 -16.10 0.06
CA ARG A 111 12.50 -16.33 -1.05
C ARG A 111 11.78 -16.40 -2.40
N LYS A 112 10.48 -16.74 -2.44
CA LYS A 112 9.70 -16.81 -3.69
C LYS A 112 9.37 -15.44 -4.26
N ALA A 113 9.32 -14.41 -3.41
CA ALA A 113 9.11 -13.03 -3.83
C ALA A 113 10.36 -12.38 -4.45
N VAL A 114 11.53 -13.01 -4.29
CA VAL A 114 12.79 -12.53 -4.87
C VAL A 114 12.83 -12.83 -6.36
N ARG A 115 13.11 -11.79 -7.15
CA ARG A 115 13.28 -11.89 -8.60
C ARG A 115 14.74 -11.82 -8.98
N HIS A 116 15.03 -12.36 -10.14
CA HIS A 116 16.38 -12.42 -10.68
C HIS A 116 16.39 -11.91 -12.11
N VAL A 117 17.41 -11.14 -12.43
CA VAL A 117 17.71 -10.73 -13.80
C VAL A 117 19.19 -10.95 -14.06
N VAL A 118 19.49 -11.50 -15.23
CA VAL A 118 20.88 -11.73 -15.63
C VAL A 118 21.24 -10.66 -16.64
N ILE A 119 22.27 -9.87 -16.33
CA ILE A 119 22.68 -8.75 -17.16
C ILE A 119 24.15 -8.86 -17.56
N GLN A 120 24.42 -8.47 -18.80
CA GLN A 120 25.77 -8.36 -19.35
C GLN A 120 26.28 -6.94 -19.19
N LYS A 121 27.60 -6.76 -19.20
CA LYS A 121 28.20 -5.44 -19.03
C LYS A 121 27.82 -4.47 -20.15
N ASN A 122 27.06 -3.42 -19.83
CA ASN A 122 26.79 -2.31 -20.75
C ASN A 122 27.34 -0.98 -20.19
N LYS A 123 28.38 -0.44 -20.85
CA LYS A 123 29.06 0.79 -20.40
C LYS A 123 28.26 2.06 -20.69
N GLU A 124 27.44 2.08 -21.73
CA GLU A 124 26.71 3.28 -22.15
C GLU A 124 25.66 3.68 -21.11
N ILE A 125 24.91 2.70 -20.63
CA ILE A 125 23.94 2.87 -19.54
C ILE A 125 24.63 3.38 -18.27
N CYS A 126 25.73 2.75 -17.87
CA CYS A 126 26.48 3.17 -16.68
C CYS A 126 26.98 4.62 -16.79
N ASN A 127 27.51 5.00 -17.96
CA ASN A 127 28.02 6.34 -18.20
C ASN A 127 26.91 7.39 -18.20
N ARG A 128 25.73 7.06 -18.75
CA ARG A 128 24.55 7.94 -18.69
C ARG A 128 24.10 8.16 -17.25
N LEU A 129 23.95 7.09 -16.46
CA LEU A 129 23.49 7.17 -15.07
C LEU A 129 24.47 7.94 -14.19
N ASN A 130 25.78 7.69 -14.31
CA ASN A 130 26.79 8.41 -13.52
C ASN A 130 26.81 9.92 -13.80
N LYS A 131 26.42 10.38 -15.00
CA LYS A 131 26.30 11.81 -15.29
C LYS A 131 25.14 12.48 -14.55
N THR A 132 24.11 11.70 -14.20
CA THR A 132 22.93 12.18 -13.47
C THR A 132 23.05 12.00 -11.95
N GLN A 133 24.20 11.55 -11.47
CA GLN A 133 24.44 11.33 -10.05
C GLN A 133 24.39 12.66 -9.30
N VAL A 134 23.48 12.76 -8.33
CA VAL A 134 23.38 13.89 -7.41
C VAL A 134 23.57 13.39 -6.00
N GLU A 135 24.53 13.97 -5.28
CA GLU A 135 24.76 13.67 -3.88
C GLU A 135 23.90 14.59 -2.99
N LYS A 136 23.16 13.99 -2.05
CA LYS A 136 22.32 14.71 -1.11
C LYS A 136 22.50 14.19 0.29
N GLN A 137 22.56 15.10 1.25
CA GLN A 137 22.45 14.76 2.66
C GLN A 137 20.96 14.67 3.01
N VAL A 138 20.51 13.48 3.41
CA VAL A 138 19.11 13.18 3.72
C VAL A 138 19.02 12.79 5.18
N ASP A 139 18.04 13.36 5.86
CA ASP A 139 17.66 12.95 7.21
C ASP A 139 16.50 11.96 7.08
N PHE A 140 16.82 10.68 7.11
CA PHE A 140 15.88 9.59 6.83
C PHE A 140 14.72 9.55 7.82
N GLU A 141 14.98 9.88 9.08
CA GLU A 141 13.98 9.89 10.13
C GLU A 141 12.94 11.00 9.90
N LYS A 142 13.41 12.19 9.51
CA LYS A 142 12.50 13.31 9.16
C LYS A 142 11.65 13.01 7.94
N GLU A 143 12.23 12.40 6.88
CA GLU A 143 11.48 12.07 5.66
C GLU A 143 10.37 11.05 5.96
N LYS A 144 10.67 10.01 6.74
CA LYS A 144 9.69 9.01 7.16
C LYS A 144 8.60 9.62 8.05
N MET A 145 8.98 10.41 9.06
CA MET A 145 8.03 11.05 9.96
C MET A 145 7.08 12.00 9.20
N GLN A 146 7.58 12.76 8.24
CA GLN A 146 6.77 13.69 7.45
C GLN A 146 5.80 12.94 6.53
N ARG A 147 6.23 11.83 5.93
CA ARG A 147 5.33 10.98 5.13
C ARG A 147 4.24 10.34 5.99
N ASP A 148 4.59 9.80 7.14
CA ASP A 148 3.63 9.20 8.08
C ASP A 148 2.60 10.22 8.56
N LYS A 149 3.04 11.46 8.82
CA LYS A 149 2.14 12.57 9.17
C LYS A 149 1.19 12.89 8.01
N ASN A 150 1.71 13.05 6.80
CA ASN A 150 0.91 13.33 5.61
C ASN A 150 -0.09 12.21 5.31
N PHE A 151 0.32 10.94 5.48
CA PHE A 151 -0.53 9.78 5.29
C PHE A 151 -1.67 9.73 6.32
N ARG A 152 -1.38 10.02 7.60
CA ARG A 152 -2.41 10.14 8.65
C ARG A 152 -3.38 11.29 8.38
N GLU A 153 -2.87 12.43 7.92
CA GLU A 153 -3.71 13.58 7.56
C GLU A 153 -4.61 13.28 6.36
N MET A 154 -4.08 12.60 5.34
CA MET A 154 -4.83 12.15 4.17
C MET A 154 -5.93 11.16 4.58
N GLN A 155 -5.63 10.13 5.36
CA GLN A 155 -6.64 9.19 5.87
C GLN A 155 -7.71 9.87 6.73
N LYS A 156 -7.32 10.84 7.56
CA LYS A 156 -8.28 11.62 8.36
C LYS A 156 -9.19 12.47 7.48
N ARG A 157 -8.69 12.99 6.36
CA ARG A 157 -9.51 13.74 5.39
C ARG A 157 -10.47 12.80 4.66
N GLU A 158 -9.98 11.66 4.16
CA GLU A 158 -10.80 10.68 3.43
C GLU A 158 -11.90 10.08 4.31
N SER A 159 -11.59 9.72 5.56
CA SER A 159 -12.59 9.21 6.51
C SER A 159 -13.65 10.26 6.85
N LYS A 160 -13.27 11.53 7.04
CA LYS A 160 -14.22 12.63 7.22
C LYS A 160 -15.11 12.85 6.00
N GLU A 161 -14.55 12.80 4.80
CA GLU A 161 -15.32 12.94 3.56
C GLU A 161 -16.28 11.76 3.37
N ARG A 162 -15.85 10.53 3.67
CA ARG A 162 -16.69 9.34 3.62
C ARG A 162 -17.83 9.42 4.62
N ALA A 163 -17.54 9.76 5.89
CA ALA A 163 -18.55 9.93 6.92
C ALA A 163 -19.55 11.05 6.59
N LYS A 164 -19.10 12.15 5.97
CA LYS A 164 -19.97 13.24 5.51
C LYS A 164 -20.92 12.75 4.41
N LYS A 165 -20.40 12.04 3.39
CA LYS A 165 -21.22 11.46 2.31
C LYS A 165 -22.24 10.46 2.84
N GLU A 166 -21.84 9.56 3.74
CA GLU A 166 -22.73 8.58 4.37
C GLU A 166 -23.85 9.25 5.18
N LYS A 167 -23.52 10.33 5.92
CA LYS A 167 -24.52 11.11 6.66
C LYS A 167 -25.52 11.80 5.74
N GLU A 168 -25.04 12.45 4.68
CA GLU A 168 -25.89 13.12 3.68
C GLU A 168 -26.82 12.11 2.97
N GLU A 169 -26.31 10.93 2.64
CA GLU A 169 -27.10 9.87 2.02
C GLU A 169 -28.17 9.30 2.97
N LEU A 170 -27.83 9.11 4.25
CA LEU A 170 -28.80 8.67 5.27
C LEU A 170 -29.89 9.72 5.48
N GLU A 171 -29.55 11.01 5.53
CA GLU A 171 -30.51 12.10 5.64
C GLU A 171 -31.43 12.18 4.40
N ARG A 172 -30.88 12.00 3.19
CA ARG A 172 -31.68 11.93 1.95
C ARG A 172 -32.65 10.75 2.00
N ARG A 173 -32.18 9.56 2.38
CA ARG A 173 -33.01 8.35 2.47
C ARG A 173 -34.11 8.49 3.52
N LYS A 174 -33.83 9.13 4.66
CA LYS A 174 -34.85 9.45 5.68
C LYS A 174 -35.91 10.40 5.15
N LYS A 175 -35.52 11.51 4.50
CA LYS A 175 -36.46 12.45 3.89
C LYS A 175 -37.36 11.81 2.83
N GLU A 176 -36.80 10.94 1.99
CA GLU A 176 -37.56 10.18 0.99
C GLU A 176 -38.54 9.20 1.63
N ALA A 177 -38.13 8.50 2.70
CA ALA A 177 -39.00 7.58 3.43
C ALA A 177 -40.14 8.32 4.15
N GLU A 178 -39.84 9.46 4.78
CA GLU A 178 -40.83 10.34 5.42
C GLU A 178 -41.83 10.89 4.39
N ALA A 179 -41.37 11.35 3.23
CA ALA A 179 -42.24 11.82 2.15
C ALA A 179 -43.16 10.71 1.62
N LYS A 180 -42.64 9.49 1.40
CA LYS A 180 -43.45 8.32 0.99
C LYS A 180 -44.44 7.89 2.08
N SER A 181 -44.06 7.97 3.35
CA SER A 181 -44.92 7.66 4.49
C SER A 181 -46.08 8.66 4.60
N TYR A 182 -45.80 9.96 4.47
CA TYR A 182 -46.82 11.01 4.53
C TYR A 182 -47.82 10.94 3.35
N ASP A 183 -47.36 10.61 2.15
CA ASP A 183 -48.22 10.40 0.97
C ASP A 183 -49.20 9.22 1.16
N SER A 184 -48.78 8.16 1.85
CA SER A 184 -49.64 7.02 2.19
C SER A 184 -50.77 7.38 3.17
N LEU A 185 -50.54 8.33 4.09
CA LEU A 185 -51.53 8.80 5.06
C LEU A 185 -52.62 9.65 4.39
N PHE A 186 -52.26 10.49 3.42
CA PHE A 186 -53.24 11.27 2.63
C PHE A 186 -54.04 10.39 1.67
N SER A 187 -53.42 9.37 1.07
CA SER A 187 -54.13 8.37 0.25
C SER A 187 -55.12 7.52 1.06
N SER A 188 -54.82 7.23 2.33
CA SER A 188 -55.70 6.49 3.23
C SER A 188 -56.90 7.30 3.72
N ASN A 189 -56.75 8.63 3.85
CA ASN A 189 -57.84 9.51 4.26
C ASN A 189 -58.85 9.80 3.14
N ASN A 190 -58.48 9.57 1.87
CA ASN A 190 -59.38 9.71 0.73
C ASN A 190 -60.22 8.44 0.45
N LYS A 191 -60.02 7.35 1.21
CA LYS A 191 -60.85 6.12 1.15
C LYS A 191 -61.83 5.96 2.32
N LYS A 192 -61.81 6.85 3.32
CA LYS A 192 -62.75 6.84 4.46
C LYS A 192 -63.91 7.83 4.27
N LYS A 193 -64.62 7.73 3.16
CA LYS A 193 -65.99 8.25 2.99
C LYS A 193 -66.83 7.28 2.16
N ALA A 194 -67.01 6.07 2.68
CA ALA A 194 -68.17 5.24 2.33
C ALA A 194 -68.42 4.24 3.48
N HIS A 195 -69.62 4.35 4.03
CA HIS A 195 -70.30 3.43 4.95
C HIS A 195 -69.90 3.39 6.43
N SER A 196 -70.70 4.10 7.24
CA SER A 196 -71.07 3.71 8.59
C SER A 196 -71.92 2.43 8.56
N ASN A 197 -71.65 1.45 9.42
CA ASN A 197 -72.66 0.95 10.38
C ASN A 197 -72.18 -0.22 11.26
N TYR A 198 -72.62 -0.12 12.52
CA TYR A 198 -72.93 -1.15 13.52
C TYR A 198 -71.83 -1.76 14.43
N ASN A 199 -71.95 -1.31 15.69
CA ASN A 199 -72.05 -2.02 16.98
C ASN A 199 -70.83 -2.54 17.75
N ASP A 200 -70.79 -2.04 19.00
CA ASP A 200 -70.17 -2.55 20.22
C ASP A 200 -70.60 -3.98 20.57
N ASP A 201 -69.77 -4.64 21.42
CA ASP A 201 -70.08 -5.60 22.51
C ASP A 201 -68.95 -6.64 22.62
N PHE A 202 -67.90 -6.42 23.41
CA PHE A 202 -67.77 -6.76 24.85
C PHE A 202 -68.05 -8.24 25.19
N PHE A 203 -66.98 -9.06 25.38
CA PHE A 203 -66.75 -10.06 26.46
C PHE A 203 -65.75 -11.18 26.07
N GLY A 204 -64.94 -11.62 27.06
CA GLY A 204 -64.19 -12.89 27.11
C GLY A 204 -62.69 -12.73 26.82
N ASP A 205 -61.80 -12.53 27.79
CA ASP A 205 -61.34 -13.49 28.82
C ASP A 205 -61.02 -14.89 28.26
N GLY A 206 -59.76 -15.29 28.42
CA GLY A 206 -59.19 -16.53 27.88
C GLY A 206 -57.67 -16.44 27.85
N GLY A 207 -57.05 -16.72 29.00
CA GLY A 207 -55.61 -16.85 29.16
C GLY A 207 -55.04 -18.14 28.58
N ASP A 208 -53.74 -18.32 28.89
CA ASP A 208 -52.86 -19.46 28.62
C ASP A 208 -52.37 -19.54 27.14
N GLU A 209 -51.09 -19.76 26.83
CA GLU A 209 -50.04 -20.45 27.56
C GLU A 209 -48.66 -20.02 27.00
N VAL A 210 -47.64 -20.21 27.84
CA VAL A 210 -46.22 -19.95 27.61
C VAL A 210 -45.63 -21.06 26.74
N GLU A 211 -44.76 -20.75 25.77
CA GLU A 211 -43.63 -21.64 25.50
C GLU A 211 -42.38 -20.88 25.05
N GLU A 212 -41.46 -20.82 26.00
CA GLU A 212 -40.07 -20.42 25.88
C GLU A 212 -39.30 -21.60 25.27
N SER A 213 -38.84 -21.48 24.02
CA SER A 213 -37.81 -22.39 23.49
C SER A 213 -36.48 -21.65 23.42
N LYS A 214 -35.64 -21.93 24.41
CA LYS A 214 -34.20 -21.72 24.38
C LYS A 214 -33.52 -22.71 23.43
N ASP A 215 -32.30 -22.33 23.08
CA ASP A 215 -31.22 -23.15 22.54
C ASP A 215 -31.25 -23.42 21.03
N LEU A 216 -30.29 -22.80 20.34
CA LEU A 216 -29.17 -23.58 19.79
C LEU A 216 -27.98 -22.66 19.49
N ASP A 217 -26.91 -22.98 20.21
CA ASP A 217 -25.52 -22.66 19.92
C ASP A 217 -25.09 -23.07 18.49
N ASP A 218 -23.88 -22.64 18.15
CA ASP A 218 -23.03 -23.06 17.03
C ASP A 218 -23.34 -22.42 15.67
N PHE A 219 -22.41 -21.84 14.91
CA PHE A 219 -20.97 -22.09 14.84
C PHE A 219 -20.28 -20.98 14.00
N PHE A 220 -19.04 -20.68 14.40
CA PHE A 220 -17.93 -19.99 13.69
C PHE A 220 -18.00 -18.49 13.37
#